data_AF-A0A519WX00-F1
#
_entry.id   AF-A0A519WX00-F1
#
_cell.length_a   1.000
_cell.length_b   1.000
_cell.length_c   1.000
_cell.angle_alpha   90.00
_cell.angle_beta   90.00
_cell.angle_gamma   90.00
#
_symmetry.space_group_name_H-M   'P 1'
#
loop_
_entity.id
_entity.type
_entity.pdbx_description
1 polymer ?
#
loop_
_entity_poly.entity_id
_entity_poly.type
_entity_poly.pdbx_seq_one_letter_code
_entity_poly.pdbx_strand_id
1 'polypeptide(L)'
;MKNKILIIVMSVFLMACSKKNSVVSESENDSSTGSGTSLALDSTSITNGTAEGGTETAINADDLVEGSTFSSNVQITFGTTVTIVNPLENAGVSVILRGSDVDIISNLAEVQYTVSGTTANGSLKIYSDKKFRLNLNGANITNTDGPAINIQSSKRAFIVLNENTVNTLVDGSTYTTSTEDQKATLFSEGQLIFSGTGSLTVKGNYKHAIASDDYIRIRSGNINISGAVTDGIHTNDAFIADGGTIKITATSDGIEVEEGYVVINDGNFTLNTGDDGIAASYEEGDAAITPYVTINGGTINVKSTAGEGIESKSILTINRGNITTQTSDDGLNAGSAIYINGGNVYAYSTGNDAMDSNGIFTITGGKIVAIGARSPEASIDCDARTLKITGGILVGIAGSTSGPSASASTINSVVMGSGTAGQLIHIEAADGTEALTFLAPTAYTTLIYASSKLKSNTLYTVYTGGSVANGIQSNGLYLGGTYTKGTKSTSFTTSNKVTQTGGSISRG
;
A
#
# COMPACT_ATOMS: atom_id res chain seq x y z
N MET A 1 4.34 82.51 -11.68
CA MET A 1 5.24 81.35 -11.86
C MET A 1 4.84 80.65 -13.16
N LYS A 2 5.83 80.23 -13.94
CA LYS A 2 5.84 79.99 -15.40
C LYS A 2 4.61 79.26 -16.02
N ASN A 3 3.88 79.98 -16.89
CA ASN A 3 3.40 79.67 -18.26
C ASN A 3 3.76 78.29 -18.86
N LYS A 4 3.02 77.61 -19.75
CA LYS A 4 1.82 77.88 -20.60
C LYS A 4 1.43 76.54 -21.32
N ILE A 5 0.14 76.30 -21.54
CA ILE A 5 -0.60 75.92 -22.80
C ILE A 5 0.06 74.93 -23.80
N LEU A 6 -0.69 73.91 -24.28
CA LEU A 6 -1.04 73.59 -25.71
C LEU A 6 -1.72 72.19 -25.84
N ILE A 7 -3.03 72.05 -26.14
CA ILE A 7 -3.74 71.86 -27.43
C ILE A 7 -3.34 70.65 -28.31
N ILE A 8 -4.25 69.65 -28.33
CA ILE A 8 -4.81 68.78 -29.40
C ILE A 8 -4.02 68.59 -30.71
N VAL A 9 -3.84 67.32 -31.16
CA VAL A 9 -4.13 66.87 -32.55
C VAL A 9 -4.52 65.38 -32.57
N MET A 10 -5.69 65.10 -33.14
CA MET A 10 -6.19 63.80 -33.56
C MET A 10 -5.94 63.67 -35.06
N SER A 11 -5.34 62.57 -35.51
CA SER A 11 -5.06 62.31 -36.94
C SER A 11 -5.56 60.92 -37.33
N VAL A 12 -6.56 60.92 -38.21
CA VAL A 12 -7.06 59.77 -38.97
C VAL A 12 -6.28 59.70 -40.29
N PHE A 13 -5.87 58.49 -40.70
CA PHE A 13 -5.56 58.19 -42.10
C PHE A 13 -6.15 56.83 -42.49
N LEU A 14 -6.83 56.84 -43.64
CA LEU A 14 -7.42 55.72 -44.39
C LEU A 14 -6.52 55.34 -45.58
N MET A 15 -6.83 54.19 -46.20
CA MET A 15 -6.33 53.59 -47.47
C MET A 15 -5.06 52.72 -47.38
N ALA A 16 -4.89 51.59 -48.09
CA ALA A 16 -5.71 50.80 -49.01
C ALA A 16 -5.01 49.42 -49.25
N CYS A 17 -5.74 48.48 -49.86
CA CYS A 17 -5.40 47.09 -50.15
C CYS A 17 -4.14 46.82 -51.01
N SER A 18 -3.56 45.63 -50.83
CA SER A 18 -3.23 44.74 -51.97
C SER A 18 -3.12 43.27 -51.51
N LYS A 19 -4.05 42.43 -51.99
CA LYS A 19 -3.92 40.97 -52.04
C LYS A 19 -2.79 40.61 -53.02
N LYS A 20 -1.87 39.74 -52.60
CA LYS A 20 -1.18 38.82 -53.53
C LYS A 20 -1.20 37.42 -52.95
N ASN A 21 -1.88 36.56 -53.70
CA ASN A 21 -1.91 35.12 -53.55
C ASN A 21 -0.61 34.57 -54.13
N SER A 22 0.14 33.80 -53.36
CA SER A 22 1.20 32.95 -53.87
C SER A 22 1.15 31.64 -53.11
N VAL A 23 0.64 30.63 -53.80
CA VAL A 23 0.80 29.22 -53.48
C VAL A 23 2.28 28.90 -53.65
N VAL A 24 2.94 28.44 -52.59
CA VAL A 24 4.18 27.66 -52.68
C VAL A 24 4.05 26.53 -51.67
N SER A 25 3.97 25.33 -52.21
CA SER A 25 4.22 24.06 -51.53
C SER A 25 5.71 23.97 -51.20
N GLU A 26 6.07 23.73 -49.95
CA GLU A 26 7.38 23.19 -49.61
C GLU A 26 7.28 22.32 -48.37
N SER A 27 7.62 21.06 -48.58
CA SER A 27 7.87 20.02 -47.59
C SER A 27 9.17 20.32 -46.85
N GLU A 28 9.11 20.58 -45.55
CA GLU A 28 10.30 20.62 -44.71
C GLU A 28 10.38 19.38 -43.82
N ASN A 29 11.32 18.52 -44.20
CA ASN A 29 11.93 17.52 -43.36
C ASN A 29 12.93 18.24 -42.45
N ASP A 30 12.48 18.70 -41.27
CA ASP A 30 13.35 19.32 -40.27
C ASP A 30 14.01 18.25 -39.39
N SER A 31 15.19 17.81 -39.81
CA SER A 31 16.16 17.16 -38.93
C SER A 31 17.05 18.23 -38.29
N SER A 32 16.54 18.92 -37.27
CA SER A 32 17.33 19.83 -36.45
C SER A 32 17.81 19.13 -35.17
N THR A 33 19.12 19.04 -35.01
CA THR A 33 19.81 18.68 -33.76
C THR A 33 19.58 19.79 -32.74
N GLY A 34 18.75 19.52 -31.73
CA GLY A 34 18.26 20.50 -30.77
C GLY A 34 19.35 21.14 -29.91
N SER A 35 19.49 22.47 -30.02
CA SER A 35 20.12 23.31 -29.00
C SER A 35 19.23 23.31 -27.75
N GLY A 36 19.79 22.91 -26.61
CA GLY A 36 19.09 22.57 -25.37
C GLY A 36 18.27 23.72 -24.78
N THR A 37 17.02 23.84 -25.21
CA THR A 37 16.02 24.64 -24.51
C THR A 37 15.61 23.89 -23.25
N SER A 38 15.65 24.57 -22.12
CA SER A 38 15.34 23.98 -20.81
C SER A 38 13.94 24.41 -20.34
N LEU A 39 13.21 23.51 -19.68
CA LEU A 39 11.82 23.71 -19.25
C LEU A 39 11.63 23.31 -17.78
N ALA A 40 10.84 24.08 -17.03
CA ALA A 40 10.52 23.76 -15.65
C ALA A 40 9.42 22.69 -15.57
N LEU A 41 9.60 21.73 -14.66
CA LEU A 41 8.61 20.68 -14.37
C LEU A 41 7.65 21.15 -13.27
N ASP A 42 6.34 20.95 -13.46
CA ASP A 42 5.29 21.35 -12.52
C ASP A 42 4.66 20.12 -11.85
N SER A 43 4.46 20.13 -10.53
CA SER A 43 3.70 19.09 -9.81
C SER A 43 2.39 19.56 -9.20
N THR A 44 2.03 20.83 -9.36
CA THR A 44 0.98 21.48 -8.57
C THR A 44 -0.41 21.42 -9.22
N SER A 45 -0.50 21.07 -10.50
CA SER A 45 -1.72 21.18 -11.30
C SER A 45 -2.39 19.83 -11.63
N ILE A 46 -2.81 19.07 -10.61
CA ILE A 46 -3.61 17.83 -10.79
C ILE A 46 -4.99 17.96 -10.15
N THR A 47 -6.02 17.49 -10.85
CA THR A 47 -7.40 17.43 -10.33
C THR A 47 -7.67 16.11 -9.64
N ASN A 48 -8.54 16.11 -8.63
CA ASN A 48 -9.12 14.89 -8.06
C ASN A 48 -10.60 14.82 -8.43
N GLY A 49 -11.09 13.61 -8.65
CA GLY A 49 -12.50 13.27 -8.77
C GLY A 49 -13.17 13.06 -7.41
N THR A 50 -14.39 12.53 -7.44
CA THR A 50 -15.11 12.12 -6.22
C THR A 50 -14.64 10.73 -5.84
N ALA A 51 -14.25 10.52 -4.58
CA ALA A 51 -13.78 9.22 -4.10
C ALA A 51 -14.86 8.13 -4.21
N GLU A 52 -14.43 6.91 -4.51
CA GLU A 52 -15.28 5.71 -4.66
C GLU A 52 -14.68 4.53 -3.86
N GLY A 53 -15.49 3.52 -3.56
CA GLY A 53 -15.07 2.39 -2.72
C GLY A 53 -15.21 2.63 -1.21
N GLY A 54 -14.53 1.79 -0.42
CA GLY A 54 -14.58 1.78 1.04
C GLY A 54 -13.90 2.98 1.69
N THR A 55 -14.41 3.44 2.83
CA THR A 55 -13.81 4.51 3.67
C THR A 55 -13.86 4.17 5.16
N GLU A 56 -14.24 2.94 5.47
CA GLU A 56 -14.30 2.40 6.81
C GLU A 56 -12.92 2.46 7.49
N THR A 57 -12.98 2.70 8.79
CA THR A 57 -11.81 2.83 9.67
C THR A 57 -11.81 1.77 10.77
N ALA A 58 -12.78 0.84 10.74
CA ALA A 58 -12.97 -0.22 11.73
C ALA A 58 -12.92 0.30 13.19
N ILE A 59 -13.52 1.47 13.46
CA ILE A 59 -13.55 2.03 14.82
C ILE A 59 -14.41 1.15 15.72
N ASN A 60 -13.76 0.60 16.74
CA ASN A 60 -14.39 -0.08 17.87
C ASN A 60 -13.87 0.53 19.18
N ALA A 61 -14.77 1.12 19.98
CA ALA A 61 -14.42 1.74 21.26
C ALA A 61 -13.95 0.72 22.32
N ASP A 62 -14.37 -0.54 22.19
CA ASP A 62 -13.96 -1.61 23.12
C ASP A 62 -12.51 -2.07 22.90
N ASP A 63 -11.87 -1.67 21.79
CA ASP A 63 -10.44 -1.89 21.52
C ASP A 63 -9.53 -0.82 22.13
N LEU A 64 -10.10 0.19 22.78
CA LEU A 64 -9.32 1.18 23.49
C LEU A 64 -8.95 0.61 24.87
N VAL A 65 -7.66 0.31 25.07
CA VAL A 65 -7.16 -0.15 26.37
C VAL A 65 -7.43 0.89 27.47
N GLU A 66 -7.42 2.17 27.11
CA GLU A 66 -7.73 3.31 27.99
C GLU A 66 -9.22 3.39 28.36
N GLY A 67 -10.09 2.75 27.57
CA GLY A 67 -11.51 2.57 27.90
C GLY A 67 -11.76 1.43 28.88
N SER A 68 -10.72 0.72 29.34
CA SER A 68 -10.81 -0.41 30.26
C SER A 68 -10.03 -0.15 31.55
N THR A 69 -10.51 -0.71 32.67
CA THR A 69 -9.81 -0.67 33.96
C THR A 69 -9.15 -2.02 34.24
N PHE A 70 -7.92 -1.99 34.74
CA PHE A 70 -7.17 -3.18 35.18
C PHE A 70 -6.58 -2.91 36.58
N SER A 71 -7.39 -3.13 37.62
CA SER A 71 -7.09 -2.77 39.01
C SER A 71 -6.14 -3.74 39.70
N SER A 72 -6.01 -4.96 39.19
CA SER A 72 -5.20 -6.01 39.81
C SER A 72 -4.12 -6.49 38.86
N ASN A 73 -2.93 -6.77 39.41
CA ASN A 73 -1.76 -7.13 38.64
C ASN A 73 -1.12 -8.42 39.16
N VAL A 74 -1.11 -9.44 38.32
CA VAL A 74 -0.33 -10.67 38.52
C VAL A 74 0.98 -10.52 37.76
N GLN A 75 2.11 -10.80 38.41
CA GLN A 75 3.44 -10.63 37.82
C GLN A 75 4.09 -12.00 37.62
N ILE A 76 4.65 -12.20 36.43
CA ILE A 76 5.40 -13.38 36.04
C ILE A 76 6.78 -12.92 35.57
N THR A 77 7.83 -13.40 36.23
CA THR A 77 9.22 -13.11 35.83
C THR A 77 9.93 -14.42 35.52
N PHE A 78 10.25 -14.63 34.24
CA PHE A 78 11.05 -15.76 33.78
C PHE A 78 12.53 -15.56 34.13
N GLY A 79 13.21 -16.65 34.46
CA GLY A 79 14.63 -16.66 34.81
C GLY A 79 15.10 -18.10 35.07
N THR A 80 16.20 -18.25 35.80
CA THR A 80 16.62 -19.59 36.29
C THR A 80 15.56 -20.26 37.16
N THR A 81 14.74 -19.45 37.82
CA THR A 81 13.52 -19.86 38.50
C THR A 81 12.44 -18.84 38.16
N VAL A 82 11.27 -19.32 37.75
CA VAL A 82 10.12 -18.44 37.48
C VAL A 82 9.60 -17.89 38.81
N THR A 83 9.52 -16.57 38.91
CA THR A 83 8.92 -15.88 40.07
C THR A 83 7.51 -15.43 39.73
N ILE A 84 6.55 -15.78 40.59
CA ILE A 84 5.14 -15.43 40.44
C ILE A 84 4.71 -14.59 41.65
N VAL A 85 4.12 -13.43 41.39
CA VAL A 85 3.43 -12.62 42.40
C VAL A 85 1.95 -12.57 42.00
N ASN A 86 1.13 -13.38 42.67
CA ASN A 86 -0.30 -13.48 42.41
C ASN A 86 -1.11 -12.98 43.61
N PRO A 87 -1.49 -11.70 43.67
CA PRO A 87 -2.35 -11.19 44.74
C PRO A 87 -3.80 -11.72 44.65
N LEU A 88 -4.13 -12.52 43.64
CA LEU A 88 -5.47 -13.01 43.33
C LEU A 88 -5.60 -14.55 43.47
N GLU A 89 -4.62 -15.23 44.07
CA GLU A 89 -4.55 -16.71 44.17
C GLU A 89 -5.83 -17.35 44.76
N ASN A 90 -6.51 -16.64 45.66
CA ASN A 90 -7.77 -17.08 46.28
C ASN A 90 -8.98 -16.24 45.84
N ALA A 91 -8.82 -15.40 44.82
CA ALA A 91 -9.84 -14.48 44.34
C ALA A 91 -10.38 -14.85 42.95
N GLY A 92 -9.83 -15.89 42.30
CA GLY A 92 -10.29 -16.35 40.98
C GLY A 92 -9.23 -16.32 39.88
N VAL A 93 -7.96 -16.09 40.22
CA VAL A 93 -6.82 -16.29 39.31
C VAL A 93 -5.89 -17.36 39.88
N SER A 94 -5.82 -18.50 39.20
CA SER A 94 -4.85 -19.56 39.48
C SER A 94 -3.66 -19.43 38.51
N VAL A 95 -2.44 -19.59 39.03
CA VAL A 95 -1.21 -19.65 38.24
C VAL A 95 -0.53 -20.98 38.54
N ILE A 96 -0.43 -21.84 37.53
CA ILE A 96 0.16 -23.18 37.64
C ILE A 96 1.51 -23.17 36.95
N LEU A 97 2.57 -23.51 37.69
CA LEU A 97 3.93 -23.58 37.18
C LEU A 97 4.36 -25.05 37.00
N ARG A 98 4.82 -25.42 35.80
CA ARG A 98 5.45 -26.72 35.51
C ARG A 98 6.79 -26.49 34.84
N GLY A 99 7.88 -26.59 35.62
CA GLY A 99 9.20 -26.19 35.14
C GLY A 99 9.22 -24.69 34.86
N SER A 100 9.32 -24.30 33.58
CA SER A 100 9.21 -22.91 33.12
C SER A 100 7.92 -22.64 32.34
N ASP A 101 6.98 -23.58 32.30
CA ASP A 101 5.66 -23.37 31.69
C ASP A 101 4.70 -22.79 32.72
N VAL A 102 4.06 -21.68 32.36
CA VAL A 102 3.12 -20.95 33.21
C VAL A 102 1.74 -20.99 32.59
N ASP A 103 0.80 -21.66 33.26
CA ASP A 103 -0.62 -21.62 32.90
C ASP A 103 -1.36 -20.67 33.85
N ILE A 104 -2.12 -19.75 33.28
CA ILE A 104 -3.00 -18.84 34.01
C ILE A 104 -4.44 -19.24 33.73
N ILE A 105 -5.24 -19.40 34.79
CA ILE A 105 -6.69 -19.66 34.68
C ILE A 105 -7.41 -18.57 35.47
N SER A 106 -8.23 -17.77 34.79
CA SER A 106 -8.95 -16.64 35.39
C SER A 106 -10.43 -16.59 35.02
N ASN A 107 -11.27 -16.29 36.01
CA ASN A 107 -12.67 -15.90 35.79
C ASN A 107 -12.94 -14.44 36.20
N LEU A 108 -11.90 -13.70 36.57
CA LEU A 108 -11.98 -12.33 37.07
C LEU A 108 -11.83 -11.28 35.96
N ALA A 109 -12.61 -10.19 36.10
CA ALA A 109 -12.46 -9.00 35.28
C ALA A 109 -11.34 -8.08 35.83
N GLU A 110 -10.92 -7.11 35.03
CA GLU A 110 -9.97 -6.06 35.44
C GLU A 110 -8.59 -6.59 35.88
N VAL A 111 -8.16 -7.70 35.30
CA VAL A 111 -6.86 -8.32 35.57
C VAL A 111 -5.82 -7.90 34.52
N GLN A 112 -4.66 -7.48 34.99
CA GLN A 112 -3.43 -7.41 34.21
C GLN A 112 -2.49 -8.58 34.58
N TYR A 113 -1.84 -9.12 33.56
CA TYR A 113 -0.64 -9.94 33.68
C TYR A 113 0.58 -9.13 33.19
N THR A 114 1.52 -8.83 34.07
CA THR A 114 2.81 -8.25 33.67
C THR A 114 3.85 -9.36 33.56
N VAL A 115 4.47 -9.47 32.39
CA VAL A 115 5.42 -10.54 32.08
C VAL A 115 6.79 -9.94 31.76
N SER A 116 7.84 -10.49 32.36
CA SER A 116 9.22 -10.04 32.18
C SER A 116 10.21 -11.19 32.28
N GLY A 117 11.49 -10.92 32.01
CA GLY A 117 12.58 -11.88 32.18
C GLY A 117 12.73 -12.83 31.00
N THR A 118 13.55 -13.87 31.16
CA THR A 118 13.96 -14.75 30.06
C THR A 118 13.81 -16.23 30.40
N THR A 119 13.23 -17.02 29.50
CA THR A 119 13.27 -18.49 29.52
C THR A 119 13.71 -19.04 28.17
N ALA A 120 14.54 -20.08 28.18
CA ALA A 120 15.02 -20.76 26.97
C ALA A 120 14.16 -21.96 26.56
N ASN A 121 13.30 -22.43 27.47
CA ASN A 121 12.31 -23.47 27.21
C ASN A 121 11.18 -23.32 28.23
N GLY A 122 10.20 -22.50 27.90
CA GLY A 122 8.99 -22.33 28.69
C GLY A 122 7.93 -21.59 27.90
N SER A 123 6.71 -21.58 28.42
CA SER A 123 5.55 -20.99 27.78
C SER A 123 4.72 -20.15 28.74
N LEU A 124 3.87 -19.31 28.18
CA LEU A 124 2.77 -18.67 28.89
C LEU A 124 1.44 -19.05 28.23
N LYS A 125 0.63 -19.82 28.94
CA LYS A 125 -0.74 -20.14 28.53
C LYS A 125 -1.75 -19.37 29.37
N ILE A 126 -2.80 -18.83 28.75
CA ILE A 126 -3.82 -18.04 29.45
C ILE A 126 -5.22 -18.52 29.07
N TYR A 127 -6.00 -18.93 30.07
CA TYR A 127 -7.45 -19.09 29.99
C TYR A 127 -8.11 -17.95 30.76
N SER A 128 -9.08 -17.29 30.14
CA SER A 128 -9.80 -16.19 30.78
C SER A 128 -11.26 -16.13 30.32
N ASP A 129 -12.18 -15.99 31.27
CA ASP A 129 -13.61 -15.74 30.97
C ASP A 129 -13.88 -14.26 30.66
N LYS A 130 -12.89 -13.39 30.86
CA LYS A 130 -12.99 -11.92 30.74
C LYS A 130 -11.87 -11.34 29.88
N LYS A 131 -12.09 -10.14 29.34
CA LYS A 131 -11.02 -9.35 28.71
C LYS A 131 -9.93 -9.03 29.74
N PHE A 132 -8.67 -8.99 29.30
CA PHE A 132 -7.52 -8.79 30.20
C PHE A 132 -6.42 -7.98 29.51
N ARG A 133 -5.48 -7.47 30.31
CA ARG A 133 -4.27 -6.80 29.81
C ARG A 133 -3.06 -7.71 29.99
N LEU A 134 -2.37 -8.02 28.91
CA LEU A 134 -1.06 -8.66 28.92
C LEU A 134 0.01 -7.60 28.65
N ASN A 135 0.72 -7.20 29.71
CA ASN A 135 1.76 -6.19 29.64
C ASN A 135 3.14 -6.85 29.49
N LEU A 136 3.70 -6.79 28.29
CA LEU A 136 5.01 -7.33 27.95
C LEU A 136 6.08 -6.31 28.35
N ASN A 137 6.84 -6.64 29.40
CA ASN A 137 7.76 -5.76 30.09
C ASN A 137 9.19 -6.33 30.09
N GLY A 138 9.74 -6.57 28.91
CA GLY A 138 11.03 -7.22 28.73
C GLY A 138 10.95 -8.75 28.83
N ALA A 139 9.88 -9.34 28.32
CA ALA A 139 9.64 -10.78 28.30
C ALA A 139 10.34 -11.43 27.09
N ASN A 140 11.21 -12.41 27.34
CA ASN A 140 11.92 -13.18 26.32
C ASN A 140 11.63 -14.66 26.51
N ILE A 141 10.67 -15.19 25.76
CA ILE A 141 10.12 -16.52 25.94
C ILE A 141 10.46 -17.35 24.71
N THR A 142 11.32 -18.35 24.89
CA THR A 142 11.48 -19.44 23.92
C THR A 142 10.76 -20.66 24.47
N ASN A 143 9.83 -21.20 23.68
CA ASN A 143 9.30 -22.55 23.84
C ASN A 143 9.91 -23.43 22.74
N THR A 144 10.36 -24.65 23.06
CA THR A 144 11.00 -25.55 22.08
C THR A 144 10.06 -26.58 21.48
N ASP A 145 8.86 -26.76 22.04
CA ASP A 145 7.90 -27.80 21.67
C ASP A 145 6.43 -27.31 21.66
N GLY A 146 6.24 -26.00 21.53
CA GLY A 146 4.92 -25.36 21.45
C GLY A 146 5.00 -23.84 21.24
N PRO A 147 3.86 -23.13 21.34
CA PRO A 147 3.80 -21.67 21.32
C PRO A 147 4.57 -21.03 22.48
N ALA A 148 5.14 -19.85 22.26
CA ALA A 148 5.70 -19.04 23.35
C ALA A 148 4.57 -18.47 24.23
N ILE A 149 3.49 -17.97 23.60
CA ILE A 149 2.29 -17.51 24.27
C ILE A 149 1.06 -18.13 23.58
N ASN A 150 0.22 -18.81 24.36
CA ASN A 150 -1.01 -19.41 23.88
C ASN A 150 -2.21 -18.91 24.70
N ILE A 151 -3.07 -18.08 24.10
CA ILE A 151 -4.25 -17.49 24.73
C ILE A 151 -5.48 -18.32 24.34
N GLN A 152 -5.88 -19.18 25.25
CA GLN A 152 -7.06 -20.05 25.15
C GLN A 152 -8.30 -19.33 25.70
N SER A 153 -8.57 -18.15 25.15
CA SER A 153 -9.69 -17.29 25.56
C SER A 153 -10.26 -16.57 24.34
N SER A 154 -11.56 -16.72 24.13
CA SER A 154 -12.31 -15.95 23.12
C SER A 154 -12.58 -14.49 23.53
N LYS A 155 -11.86 -13.98 24.53
CA LYS A 155 -12.02 -12.61 25.04
C LYS A 155 -10.83 -11.76 24.61
N ARG A 156 -11.12 -10.49 24.37
CA ARG A 156 -10.13 -9.46 24.02
C ARG A 156 -8.94 -9.46 24.98
N ALA A 157 -7.76 -9.71 24.42
CA ALA A 157 -6.48 -9.54 25.08
C ALA A 157 -5.83 -8.24 24.61
N PHE A 158 -5.64 -7.29 25.55
CA PHE A 158 -4.84 -6.10 25.27
C PHE A 158 -3.36 -6.41 25.47
N ILE A 159 -2.62 -6.48 24.37
CA ILE A 159 -1.18 -6.71 24.37
C ILE A 159 -0.48 -5.36 24.43
N VAL A 160 0.08 -5.01 25.59
CA VAL A 160 0.75 -3.73 25.82
C VAL A 160 2.26 -3.93 25.80
N LEU A 161 2.93 -3.31 24.83
CA LEU A 161 4.39 -3.29 24.71
C LEU A 161 4.93 -2.16 25.58
N ASN A 162 5.42 -2.51 26.78
CA ASN A 162 5.83 -1.52 27.75
C ASN A 162 6.98 -0.66 27.23
N GLU A 163 6.94 0.65 27.51
CA GLU A 163 7.93 1.61 27.02
C GLU A 163 9.36 1.19 27.41
N ASN A 164 10.33 1.41 26.51
CA ASN A 164 11.75 1.11 26.71
C ASN A 164 12.05 -0.38 26.99
N THR A 165 11.16 -1.29 26.57
CA THR A 165 11.39 -2.73 26.66
C THR A 165 11.52 -3.39 25.30
N VAL A 166 12.28 -4.49 25.27
CA VAL A 166 12.39 -5.40 24.13
C VAL A 166 11.84 -6.75 24.58
N ASN A 167 10.83 -7.23 23.87
CA ASN A 167 10.20 -8.51 24.12
C ASN A 167 10.51 -9.45 22.94
N THR A 168 10.82 -10.71 23.22
CA THR A 168 11.14 -11.71 22.19
C THR A 168 10.32 -12.97 22.41
N LEU A 169 9.63 -13.44 21.39
CA LEU A 169 8.86 -14.68 21.43
C LEU A 169 9.36 -15.63 20.34
N VAL A 170 9.67 -16.86 20.71
CA VAL A 170 10.13 -17.92 19.80
C VAL A 170 9.44 -19.23 20.17
N ASP A 171 8.84 -19.91 19.20
CA ASP A 171 8.20 -21.21 19.37
C ASP A 171 9.09 -22.37 18.92
N GLY A 172 8.61 -23.60 19.16
CA GLY A 172 9.23 -24.81 18.65
C GLY A 172 9.02 -24.96 17.15
N SER A 173 9.85 -25.75 16.46
CA SER A 173 9.59 -26.16 15.08
C SER A 173 8.53 -27.26 14.96
N THR A 174 8.11 -27.82 16.11
CA THR A 174 7.08 -28.84 16.24
C THR A 174 6.30 -28.55 17.50
N TYR A 175 4.98 -28.68 17.44
CA TYR A 175 4.14 -28.52 18.63
C TYR A 175 3.72 -29.88 19.19
N THR A 176 3.65 -29.95 20.51
CA THR A 176 3.07 -31.09 21.22
C THR A 176 1.59 -31.22 20.87
N THR A 177 1.12 -32.43 20.57
CA THR A 177 -0.28 -32.68 20.25
C THR A 177 -1.19 -32.18 21.38
N SER A 178 -2.21 -31.42 21.00
CA SER A 178 -3.20 -30.84 21.92
C SER A 178 -4.61 -30.96 21.33
N THR A 179 -5.62 -30.86 22.20
CA THR A 179 -7.02 -30.63 21.79
C THR A 179 -7.34 -29.14 21.63
N GLU A 180 -6.41 -28.28 22.01
CA GLU A 180 -6.46 -26.83 21.90
C GLU A 180 -5.77 -26.36 20.63
N ASP A 181 -6.19 -25.22 20.11
CA ASP A 181 -5.52 -24.63 18.97
C ASP A 181 -4.16 -24.05 19.36
N GLN A 182 -3.19 -24.31 18.49
CA GLN A 182 -1.80 -23.91 18.64
C GLN A 182 -1.27 -23.59 17.24
N LYS A 183 -1.71 -22.46 16.69
CA LYS A 183 -1.46 -22.11 15.28
C LYS A 183 -0.24 -21.19 15.09
N ALA A 184 0.30 -20.60 16.17
CA ALA A 184 1.37 -19.59 16.08
C ALA A 184 2.20 -19.45 17.36
N THR A 185 3.35 -18.77 17.26
CA THR A 185 4.21 -18.41 18.40
C THR A 185 3.48 -17.58 19.45
N LEU A 186 2.68 -16.62 18.99
CA LEU A 186 1.67 -15.92 19.78
C LEU A 186 0.31 -16.23 19.16
N PHE A 187 -0.44 -17.12 19.80
CA PHE A 187 -1.77 -17.52 19.35
C PHE A 187 -2.86 -17.05 20.32
N SER A 188 -4.06 -16.77 19.78
CA SER A 188 -5.25 -16.43 20.55
C SER A 188 -6.54 -16.95 19.91
N GLU A 189 -7.41 -17.54 20.71
CA GLU A 189 -8.80 -17.90 20.33
C GLU A 189 -9.72 -16.67 20.14
N GLY A 190 -9.23 -15.48 20.44
CA GLY A 190 -10.00 -14.25 20.41
C GLY A 190 -9.11 -13.03 20.11
N GLN A 191 -9.71 -11.85 20.22
CA GLN A 191 -9.10 -10.61 19.71
C GLN A 191 -7.76 -10.26 20.37
N LEU A 192 -6.75 -9.93 19.57
CA LEU A 192 -5.45 -9.40 20.04
C LEU A 192 -5.33 -7.91 19.69
N ILE A 193 -5.22 -7.07 20.71
CA ILE A 193 -5.13 -5.61 20.53
C ILE A 193 -3.77 -5.09 21.00
N PHE A 194 -2.90 -4.74 20.06
CA PHE A 194 -1.55 -4.25 20.34
C PHE A 194 -1.52 -2.73 20.55
N SER A 195 -0.76 -2.31 21.55
CA SER A 195 -0.47 -0.90 21.83
C SER A 195 0.85 -0.73 22.60
N GLY A 196 1.25 0.51 22.84
CA GLY A 196 2.50 0.85 23.53
C GLY A 196 3.63 1.25 22.58
N THR A 197 4.79 1.55 23.16
CA THR A 197 5.98 2.07 22.46
C THR A 197 7.21 1.17 22.62
N GLY A 198 7.11 0.08 23.39
CA GLY A 198 8.11 -0.97 23.42
C GLY A 198 8.18 -1.75 22.10
N SER A 199 9.15 -2.67 22.01
CA SER A 199 9.30 -3.55 20.85
C SER A 199 8.94 -5.00 21.17
N LEU A 200 8.42 -5.68 20.15
CA LEU A 200 8.14 -7.12 20.15
C LEU A 200 8.81 -7.73 18.92
N THR A 201 9.71 -8.68 19.13
CA THR A 201 10.24 -9.55 18.08
C THR A 201 9.62 -10.93 18.20
N VAL A 202 9.07 -11.45 17.10
CA VAL A 202 8.46 -12.78 17.05
C VAL A 202 9.16 -13.63 15.99
N LYS A 203 9.32 -14.92 16.26
CA LYS A 203 9.76 -15.93 15.30
C LYS A 203 8.84 -17.14 15.35
N GLY A 204 8.21 -17.44 14.22
CA GLY A 204 7.38 -18.63 13.98
C GLY A 204 8.15 -19.71 13.25
N ASN A 205 8.58 -20.73 13.99
CA ASN A 205 9.29 -21.90 13.48
C ASN A 205 8.36 -23.05 13.12
N TYR A 206 7.13 -23.07 13.65
CA TYR A 206 6.15 -24.12 13.35
C TYR A 206 5.23 -23.76 12.19
N LYS A 207 4.53 -22.63 12.29
CA LYS A 207 3.54 -22.14 11.32
C LYS A 207 3.58 -20.60 11.26
N HIS A 208 2.52 -19.92 11.74
CA HIS A 208 2.45 -18.46 11.73
C HIS A 208 3.24 -17.86 12.90
N ALA A 209 3.65 -16.59 12.80
CA ALA A 209 4.29 -15.92 13.93
C ALA A 209 3.26 -15.39 14.94
N ILE A 210 2.22 -14.70 14.47
CA ILE A 210 1.11 -14.22 15.31
C ILE A 210 -0.19 -14.66 14.66
N ALA A 211 -1.07 -15.33 15.40
CA ALA A 211 -2.37 -15.72 14.88
C ALA A 211 -3.51 -15.48 15.88
N SER A 212 -4.69 -15.22 15.34
CA SER A 212 -5.94 -15.05 16.07
C SER A 212 -7.07 -15.73 15.31
N ASP A 213 -7.92 -16.49 16.00
CA ASP A 213 -9.14 -17.04 15.40
C ASP A 213 -10.27 -16.01 15.27
N ASP A 214 -10.02 -14.80 15.78
CA ASP A 214 -10.84 -13.60 15.60
C ASP A 214 -9.92 -12.51 14.98
N TYR A 215 -10.08 -11.23 15.27
CA TYR A 215 -9.22 -10.18 14.68
C TYR A 215 -7.96 -9.79 15.46
N ILE A 216 -6.97 -9.29 14.72
CA ILE A 216 -5.78 -8.60 15.26
C ILE A 216 -5.89 -7.11 14.95
N ARG A 217 -5.68 -6.28 15.97
CA ARG A 217 -5.59 -4.82 15.82
C ARG A 217 -4.28 -4.27 16.35
N ILE A 218 -3.57 -3.51 15.52
CA ILE A 218 -2.36 -2.78 15.91
C ILE A 218 -2.69 -1.30 16.02
N ARG A 219 -2.85 -0.81 17.25
CA ARG A 219 -3.05 0.63 17.49
C ARG A 219 -1.73 1.38 17.46
N SER A 220 -0.70 0.79 18.05
CA SER A 220 0.69 1.30 18.07
C SER A 220 1.65 0.17 18.44
N GLY A 221 2.96 0.44 18.34
CA GLY A 221 4.01 -0.48 18.75
C GLY A 221 5.06 -0.70 17.67
N ASN A 222 6.18 -1.30 18.05
CA ASN A 222 7.21 -1.76 17.12
C ASN A 222 7.21 -3.29 17.09
N ILE A 223 6.62 -3.87 16.05
CA ILE A 223 6.45 -5.32 15.90
C ILE A 223 7.34 -5.81 14.75
N ASN A 224 8.26 -6.71 15.06
CA ASN A 224 9.21 -7.28 14.12
C ASN A 224 9.05 -8.81 14.08
N ILE A 225 8.39 -9.31 13.04
CA ILE A 225 8.37 -10.74 12.73
C ILE A 225 9.65 -11.05 11.95
N SER A 226 10.58 -11.70 12.64
CA SER A 226 11.92 -11.99 12.11
C SER A 226 11.95 -13.17 11.13
N GLY A 227 10.88 -13.97 11.11
CA GLY A 227 10.67 -15.13 10.27
C GLY A 227 9.41 -15.89 10.70
N ALA A 228 8.61 -16.33 9.74
CA ALA A 228 7.50 -17.26 9.90
C ALA A 228 7.59 -18.34 8.80
N VAL A 229 7.21 -19.58 9.14
CA VAL A 229 7.19 -20.72 8.18
C VAL A 229 5.96 -20.70 7.28
N THR A 230 4.89 -20.06 7.73
CA THR A 230 3.77 -19.65 6.88
C THR A 230 3.66 -18.14 6.97
N ASP A 231 2.57 -17.61 7.51
CA ASP A 231 2.29 -16.18 7.49
C ASP A 231 2.90 -15.46 8.67
N GLY A 232 3.23 -14.19 8.47
CA GLY A 232 3.62 -13.34 9.57
C GLY A 232 2.47 -13.16 10.57
N ILE A 233 1.37 -12.59 10.09
CA ILE A 233 0.15 -12.35 10.85
C ILE A 233 -0.98 -13.08 10.13
N HIS A 234 -1.74 -13.89 10.87
CA HIS A 234 -2.84 -14.66 10.33
C HIS A 234 -4.10 -14.46 11.19
N THR A 235 -5.21 -14.12 10.58
CA THR A 235 -6.49 -13.91 11.29
C THR A 235 -7.67 -14.43 10.50
N ASN A 236 -8.74 -14.81 11.18
CA ASN A 236 -9.97 -15.16 10.47
C ASN A 236 -10.74 -13.89 10.08
N ASP A 237 -11.10 -13.06 11.07
CA ASP A 237 -12.09 -12.00 10.87
C ASP A 237 -11.51 -10.68 10.33
N ALA A 238 -10.40 -10.21 10.89
CA ALA A 238 -9.82 -8.94 10.44
C ALA A 238 -8.36 -8.71 10.87
N PHE A 239 -7.67 -7.92 10.04
CA PHE A 239 -6.49 -7.19 10.43
C PHE A 239 -6.75 -5.68 10.38
N ILE A 240 -6.52 -4.99 11.49
CA ILE A 240 -6.75 -3.54 11.61
C ILE A 240 -5.46 -2.87 12.08
N ALA A 241 -5.02 -1.81 11.41
CA ALA A 241 -3.88 -1.01 11.85
C ALA A 241 -4.22 0.47 11.92
N ASP A 242 -4.14 1.04 13.12
CA ASP A 242 -4.26 2.48 13.35
C ASP A 242 -2.91 3.21 13.34
N GLY A 243 -1.81 2.45 13.31
CA GLY A 243 -0.46 2.97 13.37
C GLY A 243 0.57 1.87 13.63
N GLY A 244 1.68 2.26 14.26
CA GLY A 244 2.78 1.34 14.58
C GLY A 244 3.83 1.21 13.47
N THR A 245 4.89 0.48 13.79
CA THR A 245 5.95 0.07 12.86
C THR A 245 5.98 -1.45 12.83
N ILE A 246 5.70 -2.03 11.66
CA ILE A 246 5.47 -3.45 11.48
C ILE A 246 6.43 -3.94 10.40
N LYS A 247 7.34 -4.82 10.78
CA LYS A 247 8.28 -5.47 9.87
C LYS A 247 8.02 -6.96 9.87
N ILE A 248 7.84 -7.54 8.68
CA ILE A 248 7.53 -8.96 8.53
C ILE A 248 8.49 -9.59 7.53
N THR A 249 9.05 -10.72 7.94
CA THR A 249 9.63 -11.73 7.05
C THR A 249 8.81 -13.01 7.20
N ALA A 250 8.23 -13.50 6.11
CA ALA A 250 7.41 -14.70 6.08
C ALA A 250 7.72 -15.50 4.81
N THR A 251 7.57 -16.83 4.85
CA THR A 251 7.73 -17.68 3.66
C THR A 251 6.43 -17.91 2.91
N SER A 252 5.29 -17.56 3.49
CA SER A 252 4.00 -17.39 2.81
C SER A 252 3.62 -15.91 2.88
N ASP A 253 2.48 -15.57 3.48
CA ASP A 253 1.94 -14.22 3.44
C ASP A 253 2.50 -13.32 4.54
N GLY A 254 2.53 -12.01 4.29
CA GLY A 254 2.88 -11.04 5.31
C GLY A 254 1.75 -10.95 6.34
N ILE A 255 0.56 -10.62 5.85
CA ILE A 255 -0.69 -10.52 6.60
C ILE A 255 -1.75 -11.27 5.79
N GLU A 256 -2.34 -12.30 6.39
CA GLU A 256 -3.45 -13.05 5.80
C GLU A 256 -4.72 -12.90 6.66
N VAL A 257 -5.85 -12.67 5.99
CA VAL A 257 -7.18 -12.61 6.60
C VAL A 257 -8.11 -13.56 5.86
N GLU A 258 -8.41 -14.72 6.45
CA GLU A 258 -9.11 -15.82 5.78
C GLU A 258 -10.59 -15.53 5.47
N GLU A 259 -11.30 -14.76 6.29
CA GLU A 259 -12.77 -14.70 6.23
C GLU A 259 -13.33 -13.29 6.49
N GLY A 260 -12.54 -12.25 6.18
CA GLY A 260 -12.98 -10.89 6.46
C GLY A 260 -12.16 -9.79 5.81
N TYR A 261 -11.62 -8.87 6.61
CA TYR A 261 -11.12 -7.63 6.03
C TYR A 261 -9.81 -7.10 6.61
N VAL A 262 -9.12 -6.33 5.77
CA VAL A 262 -7.96 -5.55 6.14
C VAL A 262 -8.32 -4.07 6.13
N VAL A 263 -8.09 -3.37 7.24
CA VAL A 263 -8.20 -1.90 7.31
C VAL A 263 -6.90 -1.30 7.83
N ILE A 264 -6.22 -0.52 6.99
CA ILE A 264 -5.01 0.20 7.36
C ILE A 264 -5.31 1.70 7.39
N ASN A 265 -5.49 2.24 8.60
CA ASN A 265 -5.71 3.66 8.83
C ASN A 265 -4.40 4.46 8.75
N ASP A 266 -3.33 3.93 9.35
CA ASP A 266 -1.98 4.49 9.30
C ASP A 266 -0.94 3.43 9.71
N GLY A 267 0.35 3.78 9.68
CA GLY A 267 1.45 2.93 10.13
C GLY A 267 2.60 2.85 9.13
N ASN A 268 3.68 2.16 9.53
CA ASN A 268 4.82 1.88 8.66
C ASN A 268 5.05 0.38 8.53
N PHE A 269 4.85 -0.16 7.33
CA PHE A 269 4.92 -1.58 7.00
C PHE A 269 6.11 -1.85 6.09
N THR A 270 6.89 -2.88 6.42
CA THR A 270 7.94 -3.44 5.56
C THR A 270 7.77 -4.95 5.54
N LEU A 271 7.22 -5.48 4.45
CA LEU A 271 6.84 -6.87 4.29
C LEU A 271 7.76 -7.53 3.26
N ASN A 272 8.47 -8.58 3.67
CA ASN A 272 9.24 -9.45 2.78
C ASN A 272 8.63 -10.84 2.84
N THR A 273 7.96 -11.25 1.77
CA THR A 273 7.05 -12.39 1.78
C THR A 273 7.43 -13.39 0.70
N GLY A 274 7.12 -14.65 0.96
CA GLY A 274 7.28 -15.70 -0.03
C GLY A 274 6.14 -15.65 -1.03
N ASP A 275 4.92 -15.41 -0.53
CA ASP A 275 3.68 -15.29 -1.28
C ASP A 275 3.12 -13.86 -1.12
N ASP A 276 1.89 -13.63 -0.67
CA ASP A 276 1.30 -12.29 -0.73
C ASP A 276 1.84 -11.35 0.35
N GLY A 277 1.91 -10.06 0.03
CA GLY A 277 2.21 -9.04 1.03
C GLY A 277 1.11 -8.93 2.07
N ILE A 278 -0.09 -8.63 1.59
CA ILE A 278 -1.33 -8.47 2.35
C ILE A 278 -2.43 -9.12 1.54
N ALA A 279 -3.14 -10.08 2.13
CA ALA A 279 -4.28 -10.73 1.51
C ALA A 279 -5.51 -10.62 2.42
N ALA A 280 -6.65 -10.37 1.78
CA ALA A 280 -7.98 -10.57 2.35
C ALA A 280 -8.72 -11.57 1.46
N SER A 281 -8.83 -12.79 1.95
CA SER A 281 -9.32 -13.94 1.22
C SER A 281 -10.69 -14.40 1.74
N TYR A 282 -11.17 -15.51 1.20
CA TYR A 282 -12.33 -16.25 1.66
C TYR A 282 -12.21 -17.69 1.16
N GLU A 283 -12.78 -18.62 1.91
CA GLU A 283 -12.90 -20.01 1.47
C GLU A 283 -13.78 -20.09 0.21
N GLU A 284 -13.22 -20.66 -0.87
CA GLU A 284 -13.91 -20.74 -2.16
C GLU A 284 -15.30 -21.39 -2.02
N GLY A 285 -16.34 -20.60 -2.33
CA GLY A 285 -17.73 -21.04 -2.30
C GLY A 285 -18.55 -20.47 -1.13
N ASP A 286 -17.94 -19.78 -0.17
CA ASP A 286 -18.68 -19.00 0.82
C ASP A 286 -18.98 -17.58 0.29
N ALA A 287 -20.10 -17.47 -0.43
CA ALA A 287 -20.57 -16.18 -0.95
C ALA A 287 -21.21 -15.27 0.12
N ALA A 288 -21.28 -15.67 1.40
CA ALA A 288 -21.79 -14.82 2.48
C ALA A 288 -20.75 -13.78 2.93
N ILE A 289 -19.46 -14.05 2.67
CA ILE A 289 -18.35 -13.19 3.02
C ILE A 289 -17.93 -12.39 1.80
N THR A 290 -17.67 -11.10 1.99
CA THR A 290 -17.12 -10.23 0.95
C THR A 290 -15.87 -9.59 1.51
N PRO A 291 -14.68 -10.17 1.25
CA PRO A 291 -13.47 -9.61 1.81
C PRO A 291 -13.10 -8.32 1.13
N TYR A 292 -12.42 -7.46 1.89
CA TYR A 292 -11.94 -6.20 1.35
C TYR A 292 -10.66 -5.76 2.02
N VAL A 293 -9.89 -4.99 1.27
CA VAL A 293 -8.73 -4.25 1.77
C VAL A 293 -9.02 -2.76 1.60
N THR A 294 -9.01 -2.02 2.70
CA THR A 294 -9.16 -0.56 2.69
C THR A 294 -7.95 0.12 3.34
N ILE A 295 -7.26 0.95 2.56
CA ILE A 295 -6.06 1.67 2.98
C ILE A 295 -6.36 3.17 3.01
N ASN A 296 -6.48 3.72 4.22
CA ASN A 296 -6.75 5.14 4.46
C ASN A 296 -5.47 5.97 4.62
N GLY A 297 -4.32 5.34 4.82
CA GLY A 297 -3.05 6.02 5.08
C GLY A 297 -1.87 5.07 5.26
N GLY A 298 -0.80 5.56 5.86
CA GLY A 298 0.41 4.77 6.12
C GLY A 298 1.45 4.75 5.01
N THR A 299 2.57 4.12 5.32
CA THR A 299 3.65 3.78 4.40
C THR A 299 3.77 2.27 4.35
N ILE A 300 3.53 1.68 3.17
CA ILE A 300 3.47 0.23 2.98
C ILE A 300 4.48 -0.13 1.90
N ASN A 301 5.47 -0.94 2.27
CA ASN A 301 6.48 -1.47 1.35
C ASN A 301 6.39 -2.99 1.35
N VAL A 302 6.02 -3.56 0.22
CA VAL A 302 5.93 -5.00 0.01
C VAL A 302 6.99 -5.44 -0.98
N LYS A 303 7.70 -6.51 -0.63
CA LYS A 303 8.52 -7.28 -1.54
C LYS A 303 8.10 -8.74 -1.45
N SER A 304 7.37 -9.20 -2.46
CA SER A 304 7.02 -10.62 -2.61
C SER A 304 7.97 -11.31 -3.59
N THR A 305 8.24 -12.58 -3.36
CA THR A 305 9.08 -13.40 -4.26
C THR A 305 8.30 -14.34 -5.17
N ALA A 306 7.03 -14.64 -4.88
CA ALA A 306 6.19 -15.51 -5.69
C ALA A 306 4.80 -14.89 -5.93
N GLY A 307 4.12 -14.48 -4.87
CA GLY A 307 2.77 -13.92 -4.93
C GLY A 307 2.71 -12.42 -5.20
N GLU A 308 1.60 -11.86 -4.74
CA GLU A 308 1.09 -10.54 -5.07
C GLU A 308 1.48 -9.51 -4.01
N GLY A 309 1.32 -8.23 -4.36
CA GLY A 309 1.65 -7.14 -3.44
C GLY A 309 0.59 -6.96 -2.37
N ILE A 310 -0.64 -6.69 -2.83
CA ILE A 310 -1.83 -6.52 -1.99
C ILE A 310 -2.99 -7.15 -2.76
N GLU A 311 -3.59 -8.18 -2.18
CA GLU A 311 -4.73 -8.88 -2.74
C GLU A 311 -5.98 -8.64 -1.90
N SER A 312 -7.09 -8.43 -2.60
CA SER A 312 -8.42 -8.63 -2.03
C SER A 312 -9.25 -9.49 -2.95
N LYS A 313 -9.72 -10.65 -2.50
CA LYS A 313 -10.58 -11.50 -3.35
C LYS A 313 -11.91 -10.84 -3.75
N SER A 314 -12.30 -9.70 -3.14
CA SER A 314 -13.34 -8.81 -3.70
C SER A 314 -12.88 -7.37 -3.98
N ILE A 315 -12.83 -6.48 -2.98
CA ILE A 315 -12.61 -5.03 -3.23
C ILE A 315 -11.33 -4.51 -2.56
N LEU A 316 -10.46 -3.89 -3.37
CA LEU A 316 -9.32 -3.11 -2.88
C LEU A 316 -9.61 -1.61 -3.03
N THR A 317 -9.57 -0.87 -1.92
CA THR A 317 -9.69 0.60 -1.91
C THR A 317 -8.46 1.27 -1.30
N ILE A 318 -7.82 2.15 -2.06
CA ILE A 318 -6.71 3.00 -1.61
C ILE A 318 -7.18 4.46 -1.58
N ASN A 319 -7.42 4.97 -0.38
CA ASN A 319 -7.83 6.35 -0.18
C ASN A 319 -6.62 7.30 -0.15
N ARG A 320 -5.55 6.91 0.56
CA ARG A 320 -4.28 7.67 0.67
C ARG A 320 -3.14 6.70 1.03
N GLY A 321 -1.94 7.24 1.23
CA GLY A 321 -0.77 6.50 1.70
C GLY A 321 0.42 6.58 0.75
N ASN A 322 1.53 5.96 1.15
CA ASN A 322 2.69 5.70 0.29
C ASN A 322 2.81 4.18 0.15
N ILE A 323 2.42 3.64 -0.99
CA ILE A 323 2.36 2.20 -1.24
C ILE A 323 3.38 1.86 -2.32
N THR A 324 4.25 0.91 -2.03
CA THR A 324 5.26 0.38 -2.95
C THR A 324 5.18 -1.14 -2.92
N THR A 325 4.87 -1.76 -4.05
CA THR A 325 4.91 -3.22 -4.23
C THR A 325 5.96 -3.57 -5.27
N GLN A 326 6.76 -4.61 -4.97
CA GLN A 326 7.73 -5.22 -5.87
C GLN A 326 7.51 -6.73 -5.83
N THR A 327 6.93 -7.27 -6.88
CA THR A 327 6.36 -8.62 -6.90
C THR A 327 6.80 -9.39 -8.15
N SER A 328 6.69 -10.71 -8.09
CA SER A 328 6.73 -11.56 -9.29
C SER A 328 5.36 -11.68 -9.93
N ASP A 329 4.32 -11.82 -9.12
CA ASP A 329 2.93 -11.76 -9.57
C ASP A 329 2.39 -10.32 -9.48
N ASP A 330 1.09 -10.11 -9.39
CA ASP A 330 0.50 -8.79 -9.49
C ASP A 330 0.94 -7.84 -8.39
N GLY A 331 1.15 -6.58 -8.76
CA GLY A 331 1.48 -5.56 -7.78
C GLY A 331 0.29 -5.21 -6.87
N LEU A 332 -0.92 -5.20 -7.41
CA LEU A 332 -2.20 -5.06 -6.69
C LEU A 332 -3.23 -5.94 -7.42
N ASN A 333 -3.99 -6.77 -6.69
CA ASN A 333 -5.03 -7.60 -7.29
C ASN A 333 -6.36 -7.40 -6.55
N ALA A 334 -7.47 -7.33 -7.30
CA ALA A 334 -8.80 -7.48 -6.70
C ALA A 334 -9.83 -8.20 -7.57
N GLY A 335 -10.54 -9.15 -6.96
CA GLY A 335 -11.53 -9.98 -7.64
C GLY A 335 -12.80 -9.27 -8.13
N SER A 336 -13.08 -8.04 -7.69
CA SER A 336 -14.30 -7.29 -8.09
C SER A 336 -14.05 -5.83 -8.44
N ALA A 337 -13.23 -5.13 -7.67
CA ALA A 337 -12.91 -3.74 -7.99
C ALA A 337 -11.62 -3.25 -7.33
N ILE A 338 -10.88 -2.42 -8.06
CA ILE A 338 -9.85 -1.55 -7.51
C ILE A 338 -10.31 -0.09 -7.57
N TYR A 339 -10.24 0.59 -6.43
CA TYR A 339 -10.44 2.04 -6.31
C TYR A 339 -9.18 2.72 -5.79
N ILE A 340 -8.65 3.70 -6.54
CA ILE A 340 -7.54 4.55 -6.11
C ILE A 340 -8.00 6.01 -6.07
N ASN A 341 -8.20 6.52 -4.86
CA ASN A 341 -8.67 7.88 -4.62
C ASN A 341 -7.55 8.87 -4.29
N GLY A 342 -6.36 8.38 -3.96
CA GLY A 342 -5.25 9.22 -3.54
C GLY A 342 -3.98 8.45 -3.21
N GLY A 343 -3.00 9.17 -2.65
CA GLY A 343 -1.71 8.60 -2.25
C GLY A 343 -0.65 8.58 -3.36
N ASN A 344 0.51 8.04 -3.01
CA ASN A 344 1.59 7.69 -3.93
C ASN A 344 1.59 6.17 -4.04
N VAL A 345 1.20 5.63 -5.19
CA VAL A 345 1.08 4.20 -5.43
C VAL A 345 2.08 3.79 -6.50
N TYR A 346 2.98 2.91 -6.14
CA TYR A 346 3.92 2.28 -7.04
C TYR A 346 3.73 0.78 -7.01
N ALA A 347 3.37 0.23 -8.15
CA ALA A 347 3.25 -1.21 -8.32
C ALA A 347 4.20 -1.66 -9.42
N TYR A 348 5.12 -2.55 -9.08
CA TYR A 348 6.05 -3.15 -10.03
C TYR A 348 5.98 -4.67 -9.93
N SER A 349 5.33 -5.28 -10.92
CA SER A 349 5.42 -6.70 -11.19
C SER A 349 6.49 -7.03 -12.23
N THR A 350 7.27 -8.07 -11.96
CA THR A 350 8.29 -8.58 -12.88
C THR A 350 7.81 -9.72 -13.77
N GLY A 351 6.73 -10.40 -13.38
CA GLY A 351 6.20 -11.58 -14.06
C GLY A 351 4.74 -11.49 -14.49
N ASN A 352 3.96 -10.58 -13.91
CA ASN A 352 2.53 -10.41 -14.20
C ASN A 352 2.11 -8.92 -14.36
N ASP A 353 0.85 -8.59 -14.06
CA ASP A 353 0.31 -7.25 -14.19
C ASP A 353 0.81 -6.33 -13.08
N ALA A 354 0.91 -5.04 -13.36
CA ALA A 354 1.19 -4.12 -12.26
C ALA A 354 -0.02 -4.03 -11.31
N MET A 355 -1.22 -3.98 -11.87
CA MET A 355 -2.46 -3.88 -11.13
C MET A 355 -3.56 -4.57 -11.92
N ASP A 356 -4.19 -5.59 -11.34
CA ASP A 356 -5.23 -6.40 -11.97
C ASP A 356 -6.54 -6.28 -11.20
N SER A 357 -7.64 -6.12 -11.93
CA SER A 357 -8.97 -6.31 -11.38
C SER A 357 -9.84 -7.17 -12.29
N ASN A 358 -10.35 -8.27 -11.74
CA ASN A 358 -11.37 -9.11 -12.39
C ASN A 358 -12.73 -8.38 -12.57
N GLY A 359 -12.85 -7.12 -12.14
CA GLY A 359 -14.01 -6.28 -12.38
C GLY A 359 -13.65 -4.87 -12.84
N ILE A 360 -14.08 -3.86 -12.09
CA ILE A 360 -13.90 -2.46 -12.49
C ILE A 360 -12.65 -1.84 -11.87
N PHE A 361 -12.04 -0.90 -12.58
CA PHE A 361 -10.90 -0.14 -12.07
C PHE A 361 -11.22 1.36 -12.11
N THR A 362 -11.19 2.03 -10.95
CA THR A 362 -11.44 3.46 -10.87
C THR A 362 -10.28 4.22 -10.23
N ILE A 363 -9.81 5.25 -10.94
CA ILE A 363 -8.82 6.21 -10.44
C ILE A 363 -9.49 7.57 -10.32
N THR A 364 -9.60 8.08 -9.10
CA THR A 364 -10.16 9.40 -8.81
C THR A 364 -9.09 10.37 -8.31
N GLY A 365 -7.92 9.89 -7.88
CA GLY A 365 -6.82 10.74 -7.46
C GLY A 365 -5.51 9.99 -7.30
N GLY A 366 -4.50 10.67 -6.75
CA GLY A 366 -3.20 10.10 -6.44
C GLY A 366 -2.15 10.25 -7.54
N LYS A 367 -0.95 9.75 -7.24
CA LYS A 367 0.19 9.62 -8.17
C LYS A 367 0.49 8.15 -8.31
N ILE A 368 0.21 7.60 -9.48
CA ILE A 368 0.25 6.17 -9.75
C ILE A 368 1.32 5.91 -10.80
N VAL A 369 2.26 5.02 -10.46
CA VAL A 369 3.22 4.45 -11.40
C VAL A 369 3.06 2.93 -11.39
N ALA A 370 2.69 2.37 -12.52
CA ALA A 370 2.32 0.97 -12.67
C ALA A 370 3.23 0.29 -13.72
N ILE A 371 4.10 -0.62 -13.29
CA ILE A 371 5.08 -1.31 -14.12
C ILE A 371 4.72 -2.79 -14.18
N GLY A 372 4.20 -3.24 -15.32
CA GLY A 372 3.86 -4.66 -15.54
C GLY A 372 4.91 -5.36 -16.40
N ALA A 373 4.82 -6.69 -16.48
CA ALA A 373 5.67 -7.47 -17.37
C ALA A 373 5.37 -7.19 -18.86
N ARG A 374 6.26 -7.64 -19.75
CA ARG A 374 6.30 -7.18 -21.16
C ARG A 374 5.44 -7.97 -22.14
N SER A 375 4.98 -9.17 -21.79
CA SER A 375 4.18 -9.99 -22.71
C SER A 375 3.55 -11.19 -21.99
N PRO A 376 2.22 -11.37 -22.05
CA PRO A 376 1.19 -10.43 -22.52
C PRO A 376 0.81 -9.31 -21.52
N GLU A 377 1.48 -9.26 -20.37
CA GLU A 377 1.00 -8.54 -19.17
C GLU A 377 0.91 -7.01 -19.32
N ALA A 378 0.09 -6.43 -18.45
CA ALA A 378 -0.46 -5.09 -18.49
C ALA A 378 0.03 -4.22 -17.33
N SER A 379 0.00 -2.91 -17.58
CA SER A 379 0.22 -1.92 -16.51
C SER A 379 -1.04 -1.68 -15.68
N ILE A 380 -2.21 -1.90 -16.26
CA ILE A 380 -3.51 -1.91 -15.61
C ILE A 380 -4.29 -2.97 -16.38
N ASP A 381 -4.77 -4.02 -15.72
CA ASP A 381 -5.75 -4.92 -16.28
C ASP A 381 -7.11 -4.76 -15.58
N CYS A 382 -8.19 -4.82 -16.36
CA CYS A 382 -9.55 -4.74 -15.84
C CYS A 382 -10.54 -5.50 -16.73
N ASP A 383 -11.01 -6.64 -16.23
CA ASP A 383 -11.86 -7.58 -16.98
C ASP A 383 -13.23 -7.00 -17.35
N ALA A 384 -13.80 -6.14 -16.50
CA ALA A 384 -15.08 -5.49 -16.80
C ALA A 384 -14.96 -4.34 -17.83
N ARG A 385 -13.77 -4.16 -18.43
CA ARG A 385 -13.49 -3.19 -19.51
C ARG A 385 -13.82 -1.75 -19.13
N THR A 386 -13.80 -1.46 -17.84
CA THR A 386 -14.17 -0.15 -17.31
C THR A 386 -13.04 0.38 -16.44
N LEU A 387 -11.98 0.83 -17.11
CA LEU A 387 -10.98 1.70 -16.50
C LEU A 387 -11.51 3.14 -16.52
N LYS A 388 -11.99 3.61 -15.37
CA LYS A 388 -12.53 4.95 -15.17
C LYS A 388 -11.48 5.86 -14.56
N ILE A 389 -11.17 6.98 -15.22
CA ILE A 389 -10.16 7.93 -14.71
C ILE A 389 -10.77 9.32 -14.61
N THR A 390 -10.92 9.82 -13.39
CA THR A 390 -11.54 11.13 -13.11
C THR A 390 -10.63 12.13 -12.42
N GLY A 391 -9.43 11.72 -12.02
CA GLY A 391 -8.41 12.57 -11.43
C GLY A 391 -7.07 11.86 -11.28
N GLY A 392 -6.13 12.52 -10.62
CA GLY A 392 -4.78 12.01 -10.36
C GLY A 392 -3.83 12.11 -11.55
N ILE A 393 -2.69 11.44 -11.39
CA ILE A 393 -1.72 11.11 -12.45
C ILE A 393 -1.57 9.60 -12.49
N LEU A 394 -1.74 9.01 -13.67
CA LEU A 394 -1.38 7.63 -13.97
C LEU A 394 -0.27 7.61 -15.01
N VAL A 395 0.84 6.92 -14.72
CA VAL A 395 1.82 6.47 -15.70
C VAL A 395 1.92 4.95 -15.59
N GLY A 396 1.58 4.24 -16.65
CA GLY A 396 1.72 2.79 -16.72
C GLY A 396 2.65 2.40 -17.86
N ILE A 397 3.54 1.42 -17.66
CA ILE A 397 4.31 0.78 -18.72
C ILE A 397 4.29 -0.74 -18.59
N ALA A 398 4.05 -1.46 -19.69
CA ALA A 398 4.03 -2.93 -19.73
C ALA A 398 4.01 -3.45 -21.18
N GLY A 399 3.63 -4.72 -21.34
CA GLY A 399 3.25 -5.34 -22.61
C GLY A 399 1.99 -4.71 -23.20
N SER A 400 0.97 -4.53 -22.37
CA SER A 400 -0.34 -3.99 -22.73
C SER A 400 -0.93 -3.07 -21.64
N THR A 401 -2.17 -2.62 -21.81
CA THR A 401 -2.96 -1.91 -20.79
C THR A 401 -4.43 -1.99 -21.14
N SER A 402 -5.30 -2.10 -20.14
CA SER A 402 -6.73 -1.89 -20.33
C SER A 402 -7.00 -0.43 -20.73
N GLY A 403 -7.84 -0.25 -21.75
CA GLY A 403 -8.13 1.06 -22.31
C GLY A 403 -9.04 1.88 -21.40
N PRO A 404 -8.73 3.16 -21.10
CA PRO A 404 -9.65 4.01 -20.35
C PRO A 404 -11.02 4.11 -21.03
N SER A 405 -12.10 4.10 -20.25
CA SER A 405 -13.45 4.32 -20.75
C SER A 405 -13.67 5.81 -21.02
N ALA A 406 -13.82 6.17 -22.30
CA ALA A 406 -14.05 7.54 -22.72
C ALA A 406 -15.36 8.14 -22.17
N SER A 407 -16.36 7.29 -21.90
CA SER A 407 -17.66 7.70 -21.37
C SER A 407 -17.67 7.88 -19.84
N ALA A 408 -16.81 7.15 -19.13
CA ALA A 408 -16.71 7.23 -17.68
C ALA A 408 -15.63 8.22 -17.19
N SER A 409 -14.61 8.47 -18.02
CA SER A 409 -13.45 9.30 -17.64
C SER A 409 -13.69 10.79 -17.87
N THR A 410 -13.21 11.63 -16.94
CA THR A 410 -13.32 13.10 -17.04
C THR A 410 -12.01 13.76 -17.49
N ILE A 411 -10.86 13.13 -17.24
CA ILE A 411 -9.54 13.61 -17.70
C ILE A 411 -9.10 12.91 -18.98
N ASN A 412 -8.24 13.56 -19.76
CA ASN A 412 -7.75 12.97 -21.00
C ASN A 412 -6.60 11.97 -20.73
N SER A 413 -6.49 10.97 -21.60
CA SER A 413 -5.43 9.97 -21.57
C SER A 413 -4.80 9.78 -22.96
N VAL A 414 -3.58 9.25 -22.96
CA VAL A 414 -2.87 8.80 -24.16
C VAL A 414 -2.26 7.42 -23.93
N VAL A 415 -2.45 6.50 -24.88
CA VAL A 415 -1.73 5.23 -24.98
C VAL A 415 -0.72 5.32 -26.12
N MET A 416 0.54 5.04 -25.81
CA MET A 416 1.69 5.16 -26.69
C MET A 416 2.43 3.83 -26.83
N GLY A 417 3.28 3.73 -27.85
CA GLY A 417 4.07 2.55 -28.16
C GLY A 417 5.30 2.36 -27.26
N SER A 418 6.29 1.64 -27.79
CA SER A 418 7.43 1.15 -27.04
C SER A 418 8.41 2.22 -26.57
N GLY A 419 9.19 1.87 -25.56
CA GLY A 419 10.34 2.65 -25.07
C GLY A 419 11.40 1.76 -24.43
N THR A 420 12.57 2.33 -24.20
CA THR A 420 13.73 1.59 -23.66
C THR A 420 13.97 1.93 -22.19
N ALA A 421 14.48 0.97 -21.42
CA ALA A 421 14.90 1.18 -20.04
C ALA A 421 15.93 2.32 -19.94
N GLY A 422 15.83 3.14 -18.89
CA GLY A 422 16.73 4.26 -18.63
C GLY A 422 16.52 5.48 -19.54
N GLN A 423 15.53 5.45 -20.43
CA GLN A 423 15.21 6.59 -21.30
C GLN A 423 14.13 7.46 -20.65
N LEU A 424 14.33 8.78 -20.72
CA LEU A 424 13.30 9.76 -20.37
C LEU A 424 12.25 9.84 -21.48
N ILE A 425 10.99 9.91 -21.09
CA ILE A 425 9.85 10.26 -21.93
C ILE A 425 9.32 11.58 -21.41
N HIS A 426 9.32 12.59 -22.27
CA HIS A 426 8.79 13.91 -21.95
C HIS A 426 7.66 14.27 -22.91
N ILE A 427 6.57 14.81 -22.38
CA ILE A 427 5.41 15.29 -23.14
C ILE A 427 5.20 16.75 -22.78
N GLU A 428 5.12 17.62 -23.77
CA GLU A 428 4.86 19.06 -23.59
C GLU A 428 3.85 19.60 -24.61
N ALA A 429 3.11 20.63 -24.23
CA ALA A 429 2.27 21.41 -25.13
C ALA A 429 3.11 22.38 -25.98
N ALA A 430 2.50 22.99 -27.00
CA ALA A 430 3.18 23.91 -27.92
C ALA A 430 3.78 25.16 -27.24
N ASP A 431 3.27 25.56 -26.08
CA ASP A 431 3.80 26.68 -25.28
C ASP A 431 4.94 26.26 -24.33
N GLY A 432 5.37 25.00 -24.36
CA GLY A 432 6.39 24.44 -23.48
C GLY A 432 5.86 23.98 -22.12
N THR A 433 4.55 24.06 -21.88
CA THR A 433 3.95 23.53 -20.65
C THR A 433 4.12 22.03 -20.58
N GLU A 434 4.74 21.54 -19.51
CA GLU A 434 4.95 20.11 -19.30
C GLU A 434 3.63 19.38 -19.00
N ALA A 435 3.48 18.21 -19.61
CA ALA A 435 2.44 17.25 -19.28
C ALA A 435 3.03 16.06 -18.53
N LEU A 436 4.12 15.45 -19.01
CA LEU A 436 4.76 14.29 -18.39
C LEU A 436 6.28 14.38 -18.52
N THR A 437 6.99 13.96 -17.48
CA THR A 437 8.42 13.61 -17.55
C THR A 437 8.64 12.34 -16.74
N PHE A 438 8.97 11.25 -17.41
CA PHE A 438 9.08 9.92 -16.80
C PHE A 438 10.37 9.22 -17.25
N LEU A 439 11.15 8.71 -16.30
CA LEU A 439 12.28 7.83 -16.54
C LEU A 439 11.81 6.38 -16.46
N ALA A 440 11.81 5.69 -17.61
CA ALA A 440 11.36 4.31 -17.67
C ALA A 440 12.34 3.37 -16.95
N PRO A 441 11.92 2.65 -15.88
CA PRO A 441 12.81 1.72 -15.17
C PRO A 441 13.10 0.45 -15.97
N THR A 442 12.19 0.07 -16.86
CA THR A 442 12.30 -1.10 -17.73
C THR A 442 11.92 -0.74 -19.17
N ALA A 443 12.28 -1.61 -20.12
CA ALA A 443 11.78 -1.50 -21.48
C ALA A 443 10.31 -1.94 -21.54
N TYR A 444 9.52 -1.35 -22.43
CA TYR A 444 8.09 -1.62 -22.53
C TYR A 444 7.62 -1.53 -23.99
N THR A 445 6.46 -2.10 -24.29
CA THR A 445 5.81 -1.99 -25.61
C THR A 445 4.58 -1.10 -25.59
N THR A 446 4.04 -0.85 -24.40
CA THR A 446 2.87 0.00 -24.18
C THR A 446 3.13 0.96 -23.03
N LEU A 447 2.81 2.23 -23.22
CA LEU A 447 2.76 3.24 -22.16
C LEU A 447 1.37 3.86 -22.12
N ILE A 448 0.75 3.90 -20.95
CA ILE A 448 -0.45 4.69 -20.68
C ILE A 448 -0.10 5.90 -19.83
N TYR A 449 -0.60 7.07 -20.22
CA TYR A 449 -0.53 8.28 -19.43
C TYR A 449 -1.90 8.94 -19.33
N ALA A 450 -2.36 9.24 -18.12
CA ALA A 450 -3.58 10.00 -17.89
C ALA A 450 -3.35 11.07 -16.83
N SER A 451 -3.81 12.28 -17.10
CA SER A 451 -3.71 13.42 -16.18
C SER A 451 -4.53 14.59 -16.67
N SER A 452 -5.00 15.41 -15.73
CA SER A 452 -5.62 16.71 -16.05
C SER A 452 -4.68 17.71 -16.73
N LYS A 453 -3.36 17.41 -16.77
CA LYS A 453 -2.38 18.17 -17.57
C LYS A 453 -2.57 18.01 -19.08
N LEU A 454 -3.17 16.91 -19.52
CA LEU A 454 -3.61 16.74 -20.90
C LEU A 454 -4.92 17.52 -21.10
N LYS A 455 -4.86 18.71 -21.67
CA LYS A 455 -6.01 19.57 -21.98
C LYS A 455 -6.66 19.10 -23.29
N SER A 456 -7.97 19.30 -23.45
CA SER A 456 -8.68 18.91 -24.66
C SER A 456 -8.29 19.77 -25.86
N ASN A 457 -8.35 19.19 -27.06
CA ASN A 457 -8.03 19.87 -28.34
C ASN A 457 -6.65 20.55 -28.34
N THR A 458 -5.68 19.95 -27.65
CA THR A 458 -4.32 20.49 -27.49
C THR A 458 -3.31 19.57 -28.16
N LEU A 459 -2.41 20.16 -28.95
CA LEU A 459 -1.29 19.45 -29.56
C LEU A 459 -0.15 19.28 -28.54
N TYR A 460 0.28 18.04 -28.36
CA TYR A 460 1.42 17.66 -27.53
C TYR A 460 2.54 17.09 -28.39
N THR A 461 3.78 17.43 -28.04
CA THR A 461 4.99 16.85 -28.62
C THR A 461 5.65 15.90 -27.62
N VAL A 462 6.07 14.74 -28.09
CA VAL A 462 6.79 13.72 -27.31
C VAL A 462 8.27 13.81 -27.62
N TYR A 463 9.09 13.84 -26.57
CA TYR A 463 10.54 13.79 -26.63
C TYR A 463 11.04 12.56 -25.89
N THR A 464 12.12 11.95 -26.41
CA THR A 464 12.80 10.81 -25.80
C THR A 464 14.25 11.16 -25.45
N GLY A 465 14.73 10.70 -24.30
CA GLY A 465 16.05 11.06 -23.78
C GLY A 465 16.08 12.48 -23.22
N GLY A 466 17.24 13.14 -23.32
CA GLY A 466 17.49 14.40 -22.63
C GLY A 466 17.98 14.17 -21.20
N SER A 467 17.80 15.17 -20.33
CA SER A 467 18.23 15.08 -18.93
C SER A 467 17.35 15.96 -18.03
N VAL A 468 17.28 15.62 -16.74
CA VAL A 468 16.61 16.46 -15.73
C VAL A 468 17.65 16.92 -14.71
N ALA A 469 17.81 18.24 -14.57
CA ALA A 469 18.59 18.86 -13.51
C ALA A 469 17.72 19.16 -12.30
N ASN A 470 18.26 18.97 -11.09
CA ASN A 470 17.56 19.23 -9.81
C ASN A 470 16.19 18.53 -9.72
N GLY A 471 16.11 17.32 -10.30
CA GLY A 471 14.86 16.58 -10.42
C GLY A 471 14.32 16.11 -9.07
N ILE A 472 13.04 16.39 -8.82
CA ILE A 472 12.28 15.76 -7.75
C ILE A 472 11.50 14.63 -8.41
N GLN A 473 11.83 13.37 -8.13
CA GLN A 473 11.12 12.24 -8.70
C GLN A 473 10.65 11.24 -7.65
N SER A 474 9.60 10.51 -7.99
CA SER A 474 9.15 9.33 -7.27
C SER A 474 8.96 8.21 -8.29
N ASN A 475 9.76 7.14 -8.17
CA ASN A 475 9.67 5.95 -9.01
C ASN A 475 9.66 6.25 -10.53
N GLY A 476 10.61 7.08 -10.98
CA GLY A 476 10.73 7.49 -12.38
C GLY A 476 9.87 8.68 -12.78
N LEU A 477 8.76 8.97 -12.08
CA LEU A 477 7.92 10.13 -12.36
C LEU A 477 8.56 11.39 -11.77
N TYR A 478 8.97 12.33 -12.64
CA TYR A 478 9.46 13.63 -12.22
C TYR A 478 8.30 14.58 -11.94
N LEU A 479 8.42 15.31 -10.84
CA LEU A 479 7.45 16.21 -10.25
C LEU A 479 8.05 17.61 -10.02
N GLY A 480 9.28 17.82 -10.43
CA GLY A 480 10.00 19.07 -10.27
C GLY A 480 11.39 18.96 -10.87
N GLY A 481 12.03 20.12 -11.07
CA GLY A 481 13.34 20.24 -11.71
C GLY A 481 13.25 20.89 -13.08
N THR A 482 14.32 20.76 -13.86
CA THR A 482 14.45 21.37 -15.17
C THR A 482 14.82 20.32 -16.20
N TYR A 483 13.94 20.08 -17.16
CA TYR A 483 14.18 19.18 -18.28
C TYR A 483 14.96 19.89 -19.39
N THR A 484 16.02 19.26 -19.89
CA THR A 484 16.70 19.62 -21.14
C THR A 484 16.24 18.68 -22.23
N LYS A 485 15.68 19.25 -23.31
CA LYS A 485 15.05 18.47 -24.38
C LYS A 485 15.96 17.39 -24.96
N GLY A 486 15.40 16.20 -25.07
CA GLY A 486 15.96 15.09 -25.84
C GLY A 486 15.58 15.16 -27.32
N THR A 487 15.57 14.01 -27.97
CA THR A 487 15.19 13.88 -29.38
C THR A 487 13.68 13.96 -29.52
N LYS A 488 13.19 14.83 -30.40
CA LYS A 488 11.77 14.89 -30.77
C LYS A 488 11.37 13.56 -31.42
N SER A 489 10.32 12.92 -30.92
CA SER A 489 9.85 11.60 -31.36
C SER A 489 8.59 11.70 -32.21
N THR A 490 7.46 12.03 -31.60
CA THR A 490 6.14 12.11 -32.27
C THR A 490 5.32 13.27 -31.69
N SER A 491 4.11 13.47 -32.20
CA SER A 491 3.14 14.42 -31.65
C SER A 491 1.73 13.86 -31.74
N PHE A 492 0.85 14.28 -30.83
CA PHE A 492 -0.56 13.87 -30.82
C PHE A 492 -1.47 15.02 -30.38
N THR A 493 -2.73 14.98 -30.81
CA THR A 493 -3.75 15.92 -30.35
C THR A 493 -4.82 15.18 -29.56
N THR A 494 -5.19 15.71 -28.41
CA THR A 494 -6.25 15.20 -27.51
C THR A 494 -7.65 15.57 -28.01
N SER A 495 -7.99 15.14 -29.23
CA SER A 495 -9.30 15.41 -29.85
C SER A 495 -10.43 14.58 -29.20
N ASN A 496 -10.08 13.45 -28.60
CA ASN A 496 -10.97 12.56 -27.86
C ASN A 496 -10.48 12.43 -26.41
N LYS A 497 -11.36 11.94 -25.52
CA LYS A 497 -11.02 11.65 -24.12
C LYS A 497 -9.84 10.67 -24.00
N VAL A 498 -9.79 9.70 -24.91
CA VAL A 498 -8.73 8.69 -25.01
C VAL A 498 -8.06 8.84 -26.35
N THR A 499 -6.76 9.09 -26.33
CA THR A 499 -5.90 9.15 -27.52
C THR A 499 -5.07 7.88 -27.57
N GLN A 500 -4.92 7.26 -28.75
CA GLN A 500 -4.00 6.15 -28.95
C GLN A 500 -3.10 6.47 -30.14
N THR A 501 -1.79 6.49 -29.90
CA THR A 501 -0.76 6.73 -30.92
C THR A 501 0.16 5.54 -31.12
N GLY A 502 0.03 4.52 -30.28
CA GLY A 502 0.71 3.24 -30.37
C GLY A 502 0.29 2.33 -29.20
N GLY A 503 1.07 1.29 -28.95
CA GLY A 503 0.85 0.37 -27.83
C GLY A 503 -0.33 -0.57 -28.05
N SER A 504 -0.49 -1.52 -27.14
CA SER A 504 -1.58 -2.49 -27.14
C SER A 504 -2.60 -2.12 -26.07
N ILE A 505 -3.86 -1.93 -26.48
CA ILE A 505 -4.98 -1.85 -25.56
C ILE A 505 -5.57 -3.26 -25.44
N SER A 506 -5.38 -3.90 -24.29
CA SER A 506 -6.11 -5.12 -23.95
C SER A 506 -7.59 -4.79 -23.82
N ARG A 507 -8.44 -5.76 -24.17
CA ARG A 507 -9.90 -5.62 -24.04
C ARG A 507 -10.42 -6.43 -22.87
N GLY A 508 -9.59 -6.89 -21.92
CA GLY A 508 -9.95 -8.06 -21.12
C GLY A 508 -9.94 -9.26 -22.05
#